data_AF-I2NKY4-F1
#
_entry.id   AF-I2NKY4-F1
#
_cell.length_a   1.000
_cell.length_b   1.000
_cell.length_c   1.000
_cell.angle_alpha   90.00
_cell.angle_beta   90.00
_cell.angle_gamma   90.00
#
_symmetry.space_group_name_H-M   'P 1'
#
loop_
_entity.id
_entity.type
_entity.pdbx_description
1 polymer ?
#
loop_
_entity_poly.entity_id
_entity_poly.type
_entity_poly.pdbx_seq_one_letter_code
_entity_poly.pdbx_strand_id
1 'polypeptide(L)'
;MFPSQALHYGLFDSTAKEILVAIGWRSVNITWLWFLPLLAIEFFKHPKAKIGFLVAFLGLIFLSAKLTATSFGYATLFLFLSIFILFTENIARLGILRGDRFIIGTLLASLIVLCVFILFPMFSILSAIVYINGKFSLDEAFRTSQQPHLLKVIWQSISVSASVGLLSTFFGLCFALYTTRIAKKTKFISKLFSILPIVTPPFVVGLGVVLLMGRNGTITHFLVEQFGINKNWLYGFNGIYDY
;
A
#
# COMPACT_ATOMS: atom_id res chain seq x y z
N MET A 1 -0.93 -32.91 14.80
CA MET A 1 -0.81 -32.79 13.33
C MET A 1 -1.83 -31.79 12.86
N PHE A 2 -1.41 -30.75 12.14
CA PHE A 2 -2.32 -29.73 11.63
C PHE A 2 -2.90 -30.17 10.27
N PRO A 3 -4.16 -29.81 9.96
CA PRO A 3 -4.78 -30.11 8.68
C PRO A 3 -4.04 -29.37 7.56
N SER A 4 -3.80 -30.08 6.46
CA SER A 4 -3.08 -29.56 5.29
C SER A 4 -3.98 -28.81 4.31
N GLN A 5 -5.28 -29.12 4.35
CA GLN A 5 -6.33 -28.39 3.63
C GLN A 5 -7.17 -27.56 4.60
N ALA A 6 -7.86 -26.54 4.07
CA ALA A 6 -8.76 -25.74 4.89
C ALA A 6 -9.94 -26.57 5.39
N LEU A 7 -10.34 -26.31 6.64
CA LEU A 7 -11.54 -26.85 7.26
C LEU A 7 -12.73 -25.96 6.91
N HIS A 8 -13.92 -26.53 6.67
CA HIS A 8 -15.11 -25.75 6.33
C HIS A 8 -15.63 -24.95 7.53
N TYR A 9 -15.52 -25.51 8.74
CA TYR A 9 -16.04 -24.90 9.97
C TYR A 9 -14.93 -24.42 10.93
N GLY A 10 -13.67 -24.36 10.46
CA GLY A 10 -12.54 -23.93 11.31
C GLY A 10 -12.14 -24.95 12.38
N LEU A 11 -11.08 -24.65 13.13
CA LEU A 11 -10.44 -25.65 14.03
C LEU A 11 -11.32 -26.07 15.22
N PHE A 12 -12.22 -25.20 15.67
CA PHE A 12 -13.03 -25.42 16.87
C PHE A 12 -14.41 -25.99 16.60
N ASP A 13 -15.00 -25.74 15.42
CA ASP A 13 -16.36 -26.20 15.08
C ASP A 13 -16.38 -27.37 14.08
N SER A 14 -15.23 -27.81 13.57
CA SER A 14 -15.14 -28.95 12.65
C SER A 14 -15.25 -30.29 13.38
N THR A 15 -15.93 -31.24 12.74
CA THR A 15 -16.04 -32.60 13.29
C THR A 15 -14.69 -33.32 13.28
N ALA A 16 -14.47 -34.25 14.22
CA ALA A 16 -13.25 -35.06 14.27
C ALA A 16 -12.99 -35.83 12.95
N LYS A 17 -14.05 -36.24 12.24
CA LYS A 17 -13.94 -36.90 10.93
C LYS A 17 -13.44 -35.94 9.85
N GLU A 18 -13.93 -34.70 9.82
CA GLU A 18 -13.50 -33.66 8.89
C GLU A 18 -12.03 -33.29 9.10
N ILE A 19 -11.62 -33.10 10.35
CA ILE A 19 -10.21 -32.84 10.70
C ILE A 19 -9.32 -33.99 10.22
N LEU A 20 -9.74 -35.24 10.42
CA LEU A 20 -8.98 -36.41 10.00
C LEU A 20 -8.86 -36.54 8.48
N VAL A 21 -9.87 -36.11 7.71
CA VAL A 21 -9.83 -36.11 6.23
C VAL A 21 -8.92 -35.00 5.71
N ALA A 22 -8.88 -33.84 6.39
CA ALA A 22 -8.05 -32.70 6.02
C ALA A 22 -6.54 -32.89 6.34
N ILE A 23 -6.19 -33.91 7.14
CA ILE A 23 -4.79 -34.28 7.40
C ILE A 23 -4.22 -34.98 6.17
N GLY A 24 -3.14 -34.40 5.62
CA GLY A 24 -2.51 -34.87 4.40
C GLY A 24 -2.10 -36.34 4.46
N TRP A 25 -1.59 -36.87 5.58
CA TRP A 25 -1.09 -38.26 5.60
C TRP A 25 -2.17 -39.36 5.51
N ARG A 26 -3.45 -39.03 5.69
CA ARG A 26 -4.54 -40.04 5.62
C ARG A 26 -5.12 -40.19 4.21
N SER A 27 -5.09 -39.14 3.41
CA SER A 27 -5.58 -39.13 2.02
C SER A 27 -4.44 -38.72 1.09
N VAL A 28 -4.14 -39.54 0.08
CA VAL A 28 -3.14 -39.15 -0.92
C VAL A 28 -3.65 -37.91 -1.63
N ASN A 29 -2.95 -36.80 -1.45
CA ASN A 29 -3.41 -35.49 -1.87
C ASN A 29 -2.24 -34.63 -2.36
N ILE A 30 -2.55 -33.59 -3.14
CA ILE A 30 -1.57 -32.65 -3.71
C ILE A 30 -0.72 -31.96 -2.64
N THR A 31 -1.22 -31.90 -1.40
CA THR A 31 -0.50 -31.35 -0.26
C THR A 31 0.79 -32.10 0.05
N TRP A 32 0.92 -33.38 -0.28
CA TRP A 32 2.20 -34.11 -0.14
C TRP A 32 3.29 -33.52 -1.03
N LEU A 33 2.93 -33.15 -2.26
CA LEU A 33 3.83 -32.51 -3.21
C LEU A 33 4.26 -31.12 -2.71
N TRP A 34 3.47 -30.48 -1.83
CA TRP A 34 3.83 -29.20 -1.23
C TRP A 34 4.92 -29.30 -0.15
N PHE A 35 5.08 -30.45 0.51
CA PHE A 35 6.09 -30.62 1.57
C PHE A 35 7.36 -31.35 1.09
N LEU A 36 7.24 -32.21 0.07
CA LEU A 36 8.34 -33.03 -0.46
C LEU A 36 9.60 -32.22 -0.82
N PRO A 37 9.52 -31.07 -1.49
CA PRO A 37 10.73 -30.33 -1.88
C PRO A 37 11.42 -29.54 -0.77
N LEU A 38 10.86 -29.47 0.46
CA LEU A 38 11.66 -29.06 1.62
C LEU A 38 12.84 -30.02 1.85
N LEU A 39 12.68 -31.30 1.50
CA LEU A 39 13.76 -32.28 1.53
C LEU A 39 14.64 -32.16 0.28
N ALA A 40 14.04 -31.81 -0.87
CA ALA A 40 14.75 -31.73 -2.13
C ALA A 40 15.70 -30.52 -2.26
N ILE A 41 15.57 -29.51 -1.39
CA ILE A 41 16.46 -28.35 -1.42
C ILE A 41 17.93 -28.73 -1.19
N GLU A 42 18.20 -29.83 -0.49
CA GLU A 42 19.57 -30.31 -0.23
C GLU A 42 20.27 -30.87 -1.46
N PHE A 43 19.54 -31.17 -2.54
CA PHE A 43 20.16 -31.54 -3.82
C PHE A 43 20.91 -30.37 -4.48
N PHE A 44 20.55 -29.12 -4.16
CA PHE A 44 21.19 -27.94 -4.75
C PHE A 44 22.36 -27.46 -3.89
N LYS A 45 23.58 -27.49 -4.41
CA LYS A 45 24.78 -27.07 -3.63
C LYS A 45 24.95 -25.55 -3.54
N HIS A 46 24.53 -24.80 -4.56
CA HIS A 46 24.77 -23.36 -4.63
C HIS A 46 23.59 -22.54 -4.05
N PRO A 47 23.86 -21.49 -3.27
CA PRO A 47 22.81 -20.67 -2.65
C PRO A 47 21.89 -19.99 -3.68
N LYS A 48 22.42 -19.55 -4.83
CA LYS A 48 21.61 -18.99 -5.93
C LYS A 48 20.63 -20.02 -6.49
N ALA A 49 21.05 -21.28 -6.64
CA ALA A 49 20.19 -22.36 -7.12
C ALA A 49 19.12 -22.72 -6.08
N LYS A 50 19.49 -22.76 -4.79
CA LYS A 50 18.52 -22.94 -3.69
C LYS A 50 17.45 -21.84 -3.68
N ILE A 51 17.83 -20.57 -3.86
CA ILE A 51 16.89 -19.44 -3.97
C ILE A 51 15.97 -19.61 -5.18
N GLY A 52 16.53 -19.85 -6.37
CA GLY A 52 15.73 -20.03 -7.59
C GLY A 52 14.73 -21.18 -7.47
N PHE A 53 15.16 -22.29 -6.88
CA PHE A 53 14.30 -23.43 -6.58
C PHE A 53 13.18 -23.06 -5.60
N LEU A 54 13.47 -22.36 -4.51
CA LEU A 54 12.46 -21.91 -3.53
C LEU A 54 11.41 -20.98 -4.16
N VAL A 55 11.82 -20.05 -5.03
CA VAL A 55 10.87 -19.15 -5.74
C VAL A 55 10.00 -19.94 -6.70
N ALA A 56 10.60 -20.79 -7.54
CA ALA A 56 9.86 -21.62 -8.48
C ALA A 56 8.87 -22.53 -7.75
N PHE A 57 9.28 -23.07 -6.60
CA PHE A 57 8.47 -23.94 -5.79
C PHE A 57 7.31 -23.21 -5.11
N LEU A 58 7.55 -22.01 -4.57
CA LEU A 58 6.48 -21.16 -4.06
C LEU A 58 5.43 -20.89 -5.16
N GLY A 59 5.88 -20.60 -6.39
CA GLY A 59 5.00 -20.46 -7.56
C GLY A 59 4.20 -21.72 -7.88
N LEU A 60 4.83 -22.90 -7.79
CA LEU A 60 4.17 -24.20 -8.00
C LEU A 60 3.09 -24.45 -6.95
N ILE A 61 3.33 -24.13 -5.66
CA ILE A 61 2.32 -24.25 -4.60
C ILE A 61 1.08 -23.41 -4.96
N PHE A 62 1.27 -22.13 -5.30
CA PHE A 62 0.14 -21.26 -5.66
C PHE A 62 -0.58 -21.71 -6.94
N LEU A 63 0.17 -22.14 -7.96
CA LEU A 63 -0.41 -22.61 -9.22
C LEU A 63 -1.23 -23.89 -9.01
N SER A 64 -0.66 -24.87 -8.31
CA SER A 64 -1.34 -26.14 -8.00
C SER A 64 -2.57 -25.93 -7.11
N ALA A 65 -2.50 -25.06 -6.11
CA ALA A 65 -3.64 -24.69 -5.27
C ALA A 65 -4.78 -24.08 -6.10
N LYS A 66 -4.46 -23.19 -7.05
CA LYS A 66 -5.42 -22.56 -7.95
C LYS A 66 -6.06 -23.58 -8.91
N LEU A 67 -5.26 -24.47 -9.50
CA LEU A 67 -5.75 -25.48 -10.45
C LEU A 67 -6.64 -26.54 -9.79
N THR A 68 -6.30 -26.97 -8.58
CA THR A 68 -7.06 -27.99 -7.83
C THR A 68 -8.14 -27.37 -6.93
N ALA A 69 -8.39 -26.05 -7.04
CA ALA A 69 -9.32 -25.29 -6.19
C ALA A 69 -9.18 -25.64 -4.69
N THR A 70 -7.96 -25.91 -4.25
CA THR A 70 -7.68 -26.41 -2.90
C THR A 70 -7.27 -25.25 -2.01
N SER A 71 -8.04 -25.00 -0.96
CA SER A 71 -7.74 -24.00 0.04
C SER A 71 -6.64 -24.45 1.00
N PHE A 72 -5.77 -23.52 1.37
CA PHE A 72 -4.65 -23.76 2.28
C PHE A 72 -5.11 -24.05 3.71
N GLY A 73 -4.65 -25.16 4.29
CA GLY A 73 -4.89 -25.51 5.69
C GLY A 73 -3.85 -24.94 6.67
N TYR A 74 -4.04 -25.15 7.96
CA TYR A 74 -3.13 -24.63 8.99
C TYR A 74 -1.69 -25.17 8.89
N ALA A 75 -1.48 -26.38 8.35
CA ALA A 75 -0.14 -26.93 8.16
C ALA A 75 0.70 -26.13 7.15
N THR A 76 0.07 -25.44 6.19
CA THR A 76 0.80 -24.67 5.18
C THR A 76 1.42 -23.39 5.76
N LEU A 77 0.98 -22.93 6.93
CA LEU A 77 1.65 -21.84 7.64
C LEU A 77 3.09 -22.22 8.02
N PHE A 78 3.28 -23.44 8.53
CA PHE A 78 4.61 -23.96 8.85
C PHE A 78 5.45 -24.15 7.58
N LEU A 79 4.83 -24.53 6.46
CA LEU A 79 5.50 -24.62 5.16
C LEU A 79 6.01 -23.25 4.71
N PHE A 80 5.16 -22.21 4.70
CA PHE A 80 5.55 -20.86 4.29
C PHE A 80 6.60 -20.27 5.23
N LEU A 81 6.49 -20.51 6.54
CA LEU A 81 7.51 -20.09 7.50
C LEU A 81 8.86 -20.77 7.24
N SER A 82 8.84 -22.08 6.94
CA SER A 82 10.05 -22.84 6.60
C SER A 82 10.69 -22.32 5.32
N ILE A 83 9.89 -22.08 4.28
CA ILE A 83 10.35 -21.47 3.02
C ILE A 83 10.97 -20.09 3.28
N PHE A 84 10.33 -19.25 4.10
CA PHE A 84 10.82 -17.92 4.45
C PHE A 84 12.18 -17.96 5.17
N ILE A 85 12.34 -18.86 6.15
CA ILE A 85 13.60 -19.06 6.88
C ILE A 85 14.69 -19.53 5.92
N LEU A 86 14.41 -20.54 5.10
CA LEU A 86 15.36 -21.06 4.11
C LEU A 86 15.73 -19.99 3.08
N PHE A 87 14.77 -19.18 2.64
CA PHE A 87 15.02 -18.09 1.70
C PHE A 87 15.95 -17.03 2.30
N THR A 88 15.69 -16.63 3.56
CA THR A 88 16.53 -15.69 4.32
C THR A 88 17.95 -16.23 4.49
N GLU A 89 18.11 -17.50 4.89
CA GLU A 89 19.41 -18.16 5.08
C GLU A 89 20.20 -18.22 3.77
N ASN A 90 19.55 -18.56 2.66
CA ASN A 90 20.24 -18.66 1.37
C ASN A 90 20.61 -17.28 0.80
N ILE A 91 19.81 -16.23 1.04
CA ILE A 91 20.19 -14.85 0.69
C ILE A 91 21.36 -14.37 1.55
N ALA A 92 21.36 -14.65 2.85
CA ALA A 92 22.47 -14.32 3.74
C ALA A 92 23.78 -14.97 3.29
N ARG A 93 23.72 -16.21 2.81
CA ARG A 93 24.89 -16.93 2.25
C ARG A 93 25.43 -16.33 0.95
N LEU A 94 24.69 -15.44 0.27
CA LEU A 94 25.22 -14.68 -0.87
C LEU A 94 26.12 -13.50 -0.46
N GLY A 95 26.27 -13.22 0.84
CA GLY A 95 27.08 -12.10 1.34
C GLY A 95 26.40 -10.73 1.20
N ILE A 96 25.13 -10.71 0.79
CA ILE A 96 24.30 -9.49 0.75
C ILE A 96 24.15 -8.96 2.19
N LEU A 97 24.22 -7.63 2.39
CA LEU A 97 24.06 -7.00 3.71
C LEU A 97 24.95 -7.63 4.80
N ARG A 98 26.21 -7.92 4.46
CA ARG A 98 27.20 -8.59 5.35
C ARG A 98 26.80 -10.00 5.81
N GLY A 99 25.79 -10.61 5.20
CA GLY A 99 25.28 -11.92 5.57
C GLY A 99 24.50 -11.94 6.89
N ASP A 100 24.06 -10.77 7.38
CA ASP A 100 23.27 -10.69 8.60
C ASP A 100 21.85 -11.23 8.37
N ARG A 101 21.59 -12.41 8.94
CA ARG A 101 20.32 -13.13 8.80
C ARG A 101 19.15 -12.37 9.41
N PHE A 102 19.38 -11.63 10.49
CA PHE A 102 18.33 -10.86 11.15
C PHE A 102 17.93 -9.67 10.29
N ILE A 103 18.90 -8.88 9.81
CA ILE A 103 18.63 -7.72 8.96
C ILE A 103 17.93 -8.14 7.66
N ILE A 104 18.43 -9.20 7.01
CA ILE A 104 17.83 -9.71 5.78
C ILE A 104 16.42 -10.23 6.03
N GLY A 105 16.21 -10.97 7.14
CA GLY A 105 14.90 -11.47 7.52
C GLY A 105 13.89 -10.35 7.77
N THR A 106 14.26 -9.33 8.54
CA THR A 106 13.38 -8.18 8.82
C THR A 106 13.08 -7.37 7.55
N LEU A 107 14.08 -7.16 6.69
CA LEU A 107 13.88 -6.46 5.41
C LEU A 107 12.96 -7.26 4.48
N LEU A 108 13.16 -8.56 4.38
CA LEU A 108 12.32 -9.43 3.56
C LEU A 108 10.88 -9.49 4.10
N ALA A 109 10.70 -9.60 5.42
CA ALA A 109 9.39 -9.59 6.05
C ALA A 109 8.65 -8.27 5.79
N SER A 110 9.32 -7.12 5.96
CA SER A 110 8.73 -5.81 5.70
C SER A 110 8.38 -5.63 4.22
N LEU A 111 9.21 -6.12 3.31
CA LEU A 111 8.92 -6.13 1.88
C LEU A 111 7.70 -6.99 1.55
N ILE A 112 7.57 -8.19 2.12
CA ILE A 112 6.39 -9.06 1.92
C ILE A 112 5.12 -8.35 2.40
N VAL A 113 5.15 -7.76 3.60
CA VAL A 113 4.01 -7.00 4.14
C VAL A 113 3.66 -5.82 3.23
N LEU A 114 4.65 -5.05 2.77
CA LEU A 114 4.45 -3.95 1.83
C LEU A 114 3.80 -4.45 0.53
N CYS A 115 4.32 -5.53 -0.05
CA CYS A 115 3.75 -6.12 -1.26
C CYS A 115 2.29 -6.57 -1.07
N VAL A 116 1.97 -7.21 0.05
CA VAL A 116 0.61 -7.70 0.33
C VAL A 116 -0.36 -6.57 0.65
N PHE A 117 0.06 -5.53 1.37
CA PHE A 117 -0.86 -4.46 1.80
C PHE A 117 -0.94 -3.27 0.85
N ILE A 118 0.10 -3.03 0.04
CA ILE A 118 0.14 -1.90 -0.90
C ILE A 118 0.04 -2.40 -2.34
N LEU A 119 0.92 -3.30 -2.77
CA LEU A 119 0.93 -3.71 -4.18
C LEU A 119 -0.33 -4.52 -4.55
N PHE A 120 -0.80 -5.41 -3.68
CA PHE A 120 -2.03 -6.19 -3.96
C PHE A 120 -3.26 -5.31 -4.22
N PRO A 121 -3.67 -4.37 -3.35
CA PRO A 121 -4.82 -3.51 -3.66
C PRO A 121 -4.55 -2.60 -4.86
N MET A 122 -3.30 -2.14 -5.07
CA MET A 122 -2.96 -1.36 -6.28
C MET A 122 -3.21 -2.17 -7.56
N PHE A 123 -2.77 -3.44 -7.62
CA PHE A 123 -3.03 -4.32 -8.76
C PHE A 123 -4.51 -4.67 -8.89
N SER A 124 -5.24 -4.80 -7.78
CA SER A 124 -6.68 -5.03 -7.79
C SER A 124 -7.41 -3.85 -8.44
N ILE A 125 -7.07 -2.61 -8.04
CA ILE A 125 -7.64 -1.39 -8.64
C ILE A 125 -7.27 -1.29 -10.12
N LEU A 126 -6.01 -1.57 -10.48
CA LEU A 126 -5.57 -1.53 -11.88
C LEU A 126 -6.31 -2.55 -12.74
N SER A 127 -6.50 -3.78 -12.24
CA SER A 127 -7.25 -4.81 -12.97
C SER A 127 -8.73 -4.48 -13.09
N ALA A 128 -9.33 -3.81 -12.10
CA ALA A 128 -10.71 -3.34 -12.15
C ALA A 128 -10.96 -2.27 -13.23
N ILE A 129 -9.92 -1.52 -13.65
CA ILE A 129 -10.03 -0.56 -14.76
C ILE A 129 -10.14 -1.29 -16.11
N VAL A 130 -9.50 -2.45 -16.24
CA VAL A 130 -9.38 -3.18 -17.52
C VAL A 130 -10.46 -4.26 -17.67
N TYR A 131 -10.89 -4.86 -16.56
CA TYR A 131 -11.91 -5.91 -16.53
C TYR A 131 -13.24 -5.36 -16.00
N ILE A 132 -14.21 -5.20 -16.89
CA ILE A 132 -15.56 -4.74 -16.55
C ILE A 132 -16.52 -5.91 -16.76
N ASN A 133 -17.23 -6.33 -15.71
CA ASN A 133 -18.16 -7.47 -15.75
C ASN A 133 -17.55 -8.77 -16.30
N GLY A 134 -16.28 -9.03 -15.99
CA GLY A 134 -15.54 -10.21 -16.44
C GLY A 134 -15.12 -10.21 -17.91
N LYS A 135 -15.37 -9.11 -18.65
CA LYS A 135 -14.88 -8.90 -20.02
C LYS A 135 -13.69 -7.95 -20.00
N PHE A 136 -12.67 -8.30 -20.78
CA PHE A 136 -11.51 -7.45 -21.01
C PHE A 136 -11.91 -6.34 -21.99
N SER A 137 -12.01 -5.11 -21.49
CA SER A 137 -12.52 -3.96 -22.25
C SER A 137 -11.55 -2.79 -22.15
N LEU A 138 -10.41 -2.89 -22.86
CA LEU A 138 -9.46 -1.78 -22.98
C LEU A 138 -10.10 -0.53 -23.62
N ASP A 139 -11.04 -0.72 -24.55
CA ASP A 139 -11.70 0.38 -25.26
C ASP A 139 -12.48 1.29 -24.29
N GLU A 140 -13.17 0.70 -23.32
CA GLU A 140 -13.88 1.45 -22.27
C GLU A 140 -12.90 2.19 -21.35
N ALA A 141 -11.77 1.57 -20.98
CA ALA A 141 -10.74 2.23 -20.19
C ALA A 141 -10.14 3.46 -20.92
N PHE A 142 -9.88 3.34 -22.23
CA PHE A 142 -9.42 4.46 -23.06
C PHE A 142 -10.49 5.55 -23.19
N ARG A 143 -11.75 5.15 -23.42
CA ARG A 143 -12.89 6.09 -23.52
C ARG A 143 -13.09 6.87 -22.23
N THR A 144 -12.98 6.22 -21.08
CA THR A 144 -13.00 6.90 -19.77
C THR A 144 -11.83 7.87 -19.63
N SER A 145 -10.61 7.46 -19.96
CA SER A 145 -9.44 8.35 -19.86
C SER A 145 -9.52 9.60 -20.75
N GLN A 146 -10.29 9.56 -21.84
CA GLN A 146 -10.48 10.68 -22.77
C GLN A 146 -11.66 11.58 -22.43
N GLN A 147 -12.39 11.31 -21.33
CA GLN A 147 -13.50 12.16 -20.92
C GLN A 147 -12.99 13.58 -20.60
N PRO A 148 -13.54 14.63 -21.24
CA PRO A 148 -13.10 16.01 -21.02
C PRO A 148 -13.17 16.44 -19.55
N HIS A 149 -14.14 15.91 -18.80
CA HIS A 149 -14.28 16.16 -17.37
C HIS A 149 -13.09 15.62 -16.56
N LEU A 150 -12.63 14.40 -16.83
CA LEU A 150 -11.50 13.79 -16.12
C LEU A 150 -10.20 14.52 -16.44
N LEU A 151 -9.96 14.87 -17.71
CA LEU A 151 -8.80 15.68 -18.10
C LEU A 151 -8.80 17.05 -17.42
N LYS A 152 -9.97 17.70 -17.31
CA LYS A 152 -10.11 18.96 -16.58
C LYS A 152 -9.77 18.81 -15.11
N VAL A 153 -10.29 17.78 -14.44
CA VAL A 153 -9.99 17.49 -13.02
C VAL A 153 -8.50 17.22 -12.82
N ILE A 154 -7.88 16.44 -13.71
CA ILE A 154 -6.43 16.16 -13.67
C ILE A 154 -5.63 17.46 -13.81
N TRP A 155 -5.95 18.28 -14.80
CA TRP A 155 -5.25 19.55 -15.03
C TRP A 155 -5.40 20.53 -13.87
N GLN A 156 -6.61 20.66 -13.33
CA GLN A 156 -6.87 21.47 -12.13
C GLN A 156 -6.08 20.96 -10.92
N SER A 157 -6.07 19.65 -10.69
CA SER A 157 -5.32 19.05 -9.58
C SER A 157 -3.83 19.29 -9.72
N ILE A 158 -3.26 19.08 -10.91
CA ILE A 158 -1.82 19.33 -11.18
C ILE A 158 -1.49 20.80 -10.96
N SER A 159 -2.30 21.72 -11.49
CA SER A 159 -2.08 23.16 -11.37
C SER A 159 -2.10 23.62 -9.90
N VAL A 160 -3.08 23.14 -9.13
CA VAL A 160 -3.18 23.42 -7.68
C VAL A 160 -1.98 22.81 -6.94
N SER A 161 -1.67 21.53 -7.14
CA SER A 161 -0.55 20.87 -6.48
C SER A 161 0.80 21.52 -6.81
N ALA A 162 1.01 21.94 -8.07
CA ALA A 162 2.22 22.65 -8.47
C ALA A 162 2.32 24.02 -7.80
N SER A 163 1.24 24.80 -7.81
CA SER A 163 1.19 26.13 -7.19
C SER A 163 1.43 26.04 -5.67
N VAL A 164 0.74 25.12 -5.00
CA VAL A 164 0.91 24.88 -3.55
C VAL A 164 2.31 24.35 -3.25
N GLY A 165 2.85 23.43 -4.07
CA GLY A 165 4.20 22.90 -3.90
C GLY A 165 5.29 23.96 -4.02
N LEU A 166 5.18 24.86 -5.02
CA LEU A 166 6.11 25.97 -5.21
C LEU A 166 6.04 26.97 -4.05
N LEU A 167 4.83 27.40 -3.67
CA LEU A 167 4.64 28.32 -2.55
C LEU A 167 5.10 27.71 -1.22
N SER A 168 4.76 26.45 -0.95
CA SER A 168 5.18 25.75 0.27
C SER A 168 6.69 25.60 0.34
N THR A 169 7.35 25.27 -0.78
CA THR A 169 8.81 25.18 -0.85
C THR A 169 9.46 26.54 -0.61
N PHE A 170 8.96 27.60 -1.24
CA PHE A 170 9.46 28.96 -1.06
C PHE A 170 9.35 29.43 0.39
N PHE A 171 8.15 29.37 0.98
CA PHE A 171 7.95 29.77 2.37
C PHE A 171 8.66 28.85 3.36
N GLY A 172 8.68 27.54 3.11
CA GLY A 172 9.39 26.55 3.92
C GLY A 172 10.89 26.82 3.95
N LEU A 173 11.49 27.15 2.81
CA LEU A 173 12.89 27.57 2.71
C LEU A 173 13.15 28.87 3.48
N CYS A 174 12.30 29.89 3.30
CA CYS A 174 12.40 31.16 4.02
C CYS A 174 12.36 30.94 5.55
N PHE A 175 11.40 30.14 6.04
CA PHE A 175 11.29 29.81 7.47
C PHE A 175 12.46 28.97 7.99
N ALA A 176 12.95 28.00 7.21
CA ALA A 176 14.09 27.17 7.57
C ALA A 176 15.37 28.01 7.72
N LEU A 177 15.61 28.95 6.78
CA LEU A 177 16.75 29.87 6.84
C LEU A 177 16.62 30.85 7.99
N TYR A 178 15.45 31.45 8.20
CA TYR A 178 15.19 32.37 9.31
C TYR A 178 15.42 31.69 10.67
N THR A 179 14.89 30.47 10.85
CA THR A 179 15.00 29.73 12.12
C THR A 179 16.44 29.30 12.40
N THR A 180 17.17 28.91 11.35
CA THR A 180 18.56 28.44 11.50
C THR A 180 19.54 29.59 11.73
N ARG A 181 19.35 30.74 11.05
CA ARG A 181 20.34 31.84 11.06
C ARG A 181 20.00 33.03 11.96
N ILE A 182 18.72 33.39 12.15
CA ILE A 182 18.32 34.68 12.75
C ILE A 182 17.59 34.49 14.09
N ALA A 183 16.69 33.51 14.18
CA ALA A 183 15.91 33.28 15.38
C ALA A 183 16.79 32.75 16.52
N LYS A 184 17.30 33.60 17.43
CA LYS A 184 17.91 33.14 18.70
C LYS A 184 16.89 33.09 19.84
N LYS A 185 15.96 34.06 19.92
CA LYS A 185 14.91 34.14 20.96
C LYS A 185 13.54 33.58 20.53
N THR A 186 13.27 33.50 19.23
CA THR A 186 11.97 33.10 18.67
C THR A 186 11.88 31.62 18.22
N LYS A 187 12.93 30.82 18.41
CA LYS A 187 12.96 29.40 18.00
C LYS A 187 11.82 28.57 18.60
N PHE A 188 11.47 28.85 19.85
CA PHE A 188 10.38 28.14 20.53
C PHE A 188 9.04 28.37 19.83
N ILE A 189 8.73 29.63 19.49
CA ILE A 189 7.49 30.01 18.81
C ILE A 189 7.46 29.41 17.40
N SER A 190 8.54 29.53 16.62
CA SER A 190 8.61 28.93 15.27
C SER A 190 8.43 27.39 15.29
N LYS A 191 8.99 26.70 16.29
CA LYS A 191 8.82 25.26 16.46
C LYS A 191 7.38 24.90 16.81
N LEU A 192 6.73 25.69 17.67
CA LEU A 192 5.34 25.46 18.07
C LEU A 192 4.38 25.64 16.88
N PHE A 193 4.54 26.72 16.11
CA PHE A 193 3.77 26.95 14.88
C PHE A 193 3.99 25.89 13.80
N SER A 194 5.16 25.22 13.79
CA SER A 194 5.43 24.13 12.83
C SER A 194 4.75 22.82 13.23
N ILE A 195 4.58 22.56 14.53
CA ILE A 195 3.98 21.30 15.04
C ILE A 195 2.46 21.40 15.06
N LEU A 196 1.90 22.57 15.38
CA LEU A 196 0.46 22.78 15.56
C LEU A 196 -0.40 22.30 14.36
N PRO A 197 -0.01 22.54 13.09
CA PRO A 197 -0.75 22.05 11.93
C PRO A 197 -0.70 20.52 11.77
N ILE A 198 0.34 19.86 12.28
CA ILE A 198 0.53 18.40 12.14
C ILE A 198 -0.43 17.64 13.06
N VAL A 199 -0.69 18.19 14.26
CA VAL A 199 -1.57 17.55 15.26
C VAL A 199 -3.03 17.92 15.02
N THR A 200 -3.30 19.06 14.38
CA THR A 200 -4.66 19.50 14.08
C THR A 200 -5.27 18.61 13.00
N PRO A 201 -6.42 17.96 13.25
CA PRO A 201 -7.06 17.14 12.23
C PRO A 201 -7.33 17.95 10.97
N PRO A 202 -7.10 17.40 9.76
CA PRO A 202 -7.25 18.14 8.50
C PRO A 202 -8.66 18.71 8.32
N PHE A 203 -9.67 18.02 8.87
CA PHE A 203 -11.06 18.47 8.84
C PHE A 203 -11.28 19.81 9.55
N VAL A 204 -10.70 19.99 10.73
CA VAL A 204 -10.87 21.21 11.54
C VAL A 204 -10.26 22.41 10.82
N VAL A 205 -9.08 22.23 10.23
CA VAL A 205 -8.41 23.27 9.44
C VAL A 205 -9.28 23.66 8.24
N GLY A 206 -9.82 22.67 7.52
CA GLY A 206 -10.71 22.93 6.37
C GLY A 206 -11.97 23.71 6.76
N LEU A 207 -12.65 23.33 7.85
CA LEU A 207 -13.82 24.06 8.35
C LEU A 207 -13.48 25.50 8.77
N GLY A 208 -12.36 25.69 9.47
CA GLY A 208 -11.91 27.03 9.86
C GLY A 208 -11.73 27.94 8.64
N VAL A 209 -11.11 27.43 7.58
CA VAL A 209 -10.96 28.16 6.31
C VAL A 209 -12.33 28.47 5.70
N VAL A 210 -13.24 27.49 5.62
CA VAL A 210 -14.59 27.70 5.07
C VAL A 210 -15.41 28.71 5.86
N LEU A 211 -15.31 28.74 7.19
CA LEU A 211 -16.05 29.69 8.01
C LEU A 211 -15.48 31.12 7.88
N LEU A 212 -14.15 31.25 7.82
CA LEU A 212 -13.50 32.56 7.75
C LEU A 212 -13.51 33.15 6.33
N MET A 213 -13.34 32.31 5.32
CA MET A 213 -13.19 32.69 3.91
C MET A 213 -14.39 32.27 3.04
N GLY A 214 -15.44 31.70 3.63
CA GLY A 214 -16.69 31.40 2.93
C GLY A 214 -17.43 32.67 2.50
N ARG A 215 -18.59 32.51 1.85
CA ARG A 215 -19.35 33.62 1.25
C ARG A 215 -19.73 34.73 2.24
N ASN A 216 -20.00 34.36 3.49
CA ASN A 216 -20.34 35.28 4.59
C ASN A 216 -19.22 35.35 5.65
N GLY A 217 -18.02 34.89 5.32
CA GLY A 217 -16.89 34.90 6.23
C GLY A 217 -16.33 36.30 6.44
N THR A 218 -15.77 36.55 7.62
CA THR A 218 -15.21 37.87 7.97
C THR A 218 -14.07 38.28 7.04
N ILE A 219 -13.22 37.32 6.61
CA ILE A 219 -12.11 37.61 5.70
C ILE A 219 -12.63 37.93 4.29
N THR A 220 -13.66 37.22 3.83
CA THR A 220 -14.28 37.49 2.52
C THR A 220 -14.93 38.86 2.48
N HIS A 221 -15.64 39.27 3.53
CA HIS A 221 -16.18 40.63 3.63
C HIS A 221 -15.08 41.69 3.52
N PHE A 222 -14.00 41.52 4.28
CA PHE A 222 -12.84 42.43 4.21
C PHE A 222 -12.23 42.50 2.80
N LEU A 223 -12.04 41.35 2.13
CA LEU A 223 -11.49 41.28 0.78
C LEU A 223 -12.41 41.91 -0.27
N VAL A 224 -13.72 41.74 -0.14
CA VAL A 224 -14.72 42.34 -1.04
C VAL A 224 -14.74 43.86 -0.88
N GLU A 225 -14.74 44.36 0.35
CA GLU A 225 -14.82 45.79 0.65
C GLU A 225 -13.54 46.55 0.26
N GLN A 226 -12.37 45.95 0.49
CA GLN A 226 -11.09 46.61 0.24
C GLN A 226 -10.54 46.38 -1.17
N PHE A 227 -10.74 45.19 -1.72
CA PHE A 227 -10.13 44.78 -2.99
C PHE A 227 -11.15 44.46 -4.10
N GLY A 228 -12.46 44.58 -3.83
CA GLY A 228 -13.51 44.35 -4.83
C GLY A 228 -13.61 42.90 -5.32
N ILE A 229 -13.05 41.94 -4.57
CA ILE A 229 -12.99 40.52 -4.97
C ILE A 229 -14.39 39.90 -4.92
N ASN A 230 -14.68 38.92 -5.79
CA ASN A 230 -15.96 38.23 -5.81
C ASN A 230 -16.21 37.44 -4.52
N LYS A 231 -17.45 37.46 -3.99
CA LYS A 231 -17.85 36.74 -2.77
C LYS A 231 -17.67 35.22 -2.84
N ASN A 232 -17.59 34.64 -4.05
CA ASN A 232 -17.44 33.19 -4.26
C ASN A 232 -15.99 32.73 -4.47
N TRP A 233 -15.00 33.58 -4.17
CA TRP A 233 -13.59 33.32 -4.50
C TRP A 233 -12.99 32.04 -3.88
N LEU A 234 -13.46 31.59 -2.71
CA LEU A 234 -12.97 30.37 -2.06
C LEU A 234 -13.36 29.08 -2.81
N TYR A 235 -14.49 29.08 -3.52
CA TYR A 235 -15.07 27.89 -4.14
C TYR A 235 -14.69 27.70 -5.61
N GLY A 236 -13.55 28.23 -6.03
CA GLY A 236 -13.06 27.93 -7.38
C GLY A 236 -11.60 28.25 -7.59
N PHE A 237 -11.06 27.69 -8.67
CA PHE A 237 -9.80 28.18 -9.25
C PHE A 237 -10.03 29.54 -9.96
N ASN A 238 -11.28 29.83 -10.35
CA ASN A 238 -11.89 31.14 -10.64
C ASN A 238 -13.43 31.00 -10.83
N GLY A 239 -14.09 30.29 -9.89
CA GLY A 239 -15.43 29.73 -10.08
C GLY A 239 -15.36 28.33 -10.69
N ILE A 240 -16.28 27.45 -10.34
CA ILE A 240 -16.69 26.40 -11.26
C ILE A 240 -17.29 27.18 -12.43
N TYR A 241 -16.49 27.58 -13.43
CA TYR A 241 -16.87 28.61 -14.40
C TYR A 241 -18.29 28.38 -14.96
N ASP A 242 -19.17 29.34 -14.66
CA ASP A 242 -20.56 29.53 -15.09
C ASP A 242 -21.51 28.33 -15.05
N TYR A 243 -22.28 28.25 -13.96
CA TYR A 243 -23.75 28.09 -13.97
C TYR A 243 -24.36 28.88 -12.81
#